data_AF-A0A7Y7QXZ2-F1
#
_entry.id   AF-A0A7Y7QXZ2-F1
#
_cell.length_a   1.000
_cell.length_b   1.000
_cell.length_c   1.000
_cell.angle_alpha   90.00
_cell.angle_beta   90.00
_cell.angle_gamma   90.00
#
_symmetry.space_group_name_H-M   'P 1'
#
loop_
_entity.id
_entity.type
_entity.pdbx_description
1 polymer ?
#
loop_
_entity_poly.entity_id
_entity_poly.type
_entity_poly.pdbx_seq_one_letter_code
_entity_poly.pdbx_strand_id
1 'polypeptide(L)'
;MTLQVTVTASGRMSLPADIRKRLGLAQGGAVYVDETDDGIVLRTAAQAVARAQALAKQFTGGNPEASVDAFLARRRDESGE
;
A
#
# COMPACT_ATOMS: atom_id res chain seq x y z
N MET A 1 13.18 14.02 -1.89
CA MET A 1 12.76 15.43 -1.85
C MET A 1 12.17 15.69 -0.48
N THR A 2 12.68 16.68 0.24
CA THR A 2 12.20 17.04 1.58
C THR A 2 11.48 18.37 1.47
N LEU A 3 10.30 18.46 2.07
CA LEU A 3 9.46 19.66 2.06
C LEU A 3 9.00 19.91 3.48
N GLN A 4 9.07 21.16 3.92
CA GLN A 4 8.48 21.57 5.18
C GLN A 4 7.00 21.88 4.96
N VAL A 5 6.12 21.29 5.78
CA VAL A 5 4.68 21.55 5.78
C VAL A 5 4.28 21.93 7.20
N THR A 6 3.53 23.01 7.35
CA THR A 6 3.01 23.42 8.67
C THR A 6 1.81 22.57 9.03
N VAL A 7 1.81 22.04 10.26
CA VAL A 7 0.66 21.41 10.89
C VAL A 7 -0.06 22.48 11.71
N THR A 8 -1.33 22.72 11.42
CA THR A 8 -2.14 23.66 12.20
C THR A 8 -2.43 23.10 13.59
N ALA A 9 -2.86 23.94 14.54
CA ALA A 9 -3.28 23.48 15.87
C ALA A 9 -4.41 22.44 15.82
N SER A 10 -5.23 22.44 14.76
CA SER A 10 -6.27 21.44 14.50
C SER A 10 -5.75 20.13 13.89
N GLY A 11 -4.44 19.96 13.75
CA GLY A 11 -3.81 18.77 13.18
C GLY A 11 -3.88 18.68 11.65
N ARG A 12 -4.36 19.72 10.96
CA ARG A 12 -4.45 19.71 9.50
C ARG A 12 -3.11 20.10 8.88
N MET A 13 -2.74 19.40 7.81
CA MET A 13 -1.66 19.81 6.93
C MET A 13 -2.13 19.88 5.49
N SER A 14 -1.60 20.85 4.75
CA SER A 14 -1.92 21.05 3.33
C SER A 14 -0.85 20.39 2.47
N LEU A 15 -1.22 19.31 1.78
CA LEU A 15 -0.32 18.65 0.84
C LEU A 15 -0.16 19.51 -0.42
N PRO A 16 1.06 19.92 -0.83
CA PRO A 16 1.29 20.69 -2.05
C PRO A 16 0.67 20.07 -3.31
N ALA A 17 0.27 20.92 -4.26
CA ALA A 17 -0.52 20.49 -5.42
C ALA A 17 0.23 19.52 -6.35
N ASP A 18 1.55 19.66 -6.46
CA ASP A 18 2.41 18.75 -7.21
C ASP A 18 2.42 17.34 -6.58
N ILE A 19 2.50 17.26 -5.25
CA ILE A 19 2.43 15.98 -4.53
C ILE A 19 1.07 15.33 -4.73
N ARG A 20 -0.02 16.09 -4.58
CA ARG A 20 -1.37 15.56 -4.79
C ARG A 20 -1.51 14.95 -6.19
N LYS A 21 -1.03 15.65 -7.23
CA LYS A 21 -1.06 15.13 -8.60
C LYS A 21 -0.26 13.83 -8.76
N ARG A 22 0.98 13.78 -8.25
CA ARG A 22 1.83 12.57 -8.32
C ARG A 22 1.24 11.38 -7.58
N LEU A 23 0.54 11.62 -6.47
CA LEU A 23 -0.09 10.57 -5.66
C LEU A 23 -1.52 10.22 -6.10
N GLY A 24 -2.04 10.82 -7.19
CA GLY A 24 -3.41 10.59 -7.65
C GLY A 24 -4.50 11.19 -6.75
N LEU A 25 -4.14 12.14 -5.88
CA LEU A 25 -5.03 12.83 -4.93
C LEU A 25 -5.49 14.20 -5.47
N ALA A 26 -5.40 14.43 -6.78
CA ALA A 26 -5.73 15.73 -7.38
C ALA A 26 -7.19 16.15 -7.12
N GLN A 27 -8.10 15.18 -7.08
CA GLN A 27 -9.53 15.38 -6.79
C GLN A 27 -9.89 15.08 -5.33
N GLY A 28 -8.90 15.06 -4.43
CA GLY A 28 -9.06 14.57 -3.07
C GLY A 28 -8.90 13.05 -2.99
N GLY A 29 -9.20 12.49 -1.81
CA GLY A 29 -9.04 11.07 -1.52
C GLY A 29 -8.60 10.83 -0.08
N ALA A 30 -8.34 9.56 0.24
CA ALA A 30 -7.83 9.14 1.54
C ALA A 30 -6.37 8.68 1.44
N VAL A 31 -5.63 8.91 2.51
CA VAL A 31 -4.29 8.36 2.74
C VAL A 31 -4.27 7.67 4.10
N TYR A 32 -3.48 6.62 4.20
CA TYR A 32 -3.16 5.97 5.46
C TYR A 32 -1.98 6.69 6.10
N VAL A 33 -2.06 6.88 7.42
CA VAL A 33 -0.99 7.40 8.25
C VAL A 33 -0.50 6.22 9.09
N ASP A 34 0.68 5.70 8.76
CA ASP A 34 1.30 4.62 9.51
C ASP A 34 2.32 5.22 10.50
N GLU A 35 2.13 4.96 11.79
CA GLU A 35 3.14 5.27 12.81
C GLU A 35 4.22 4.19 12.81
N THR A 36 5.47 4.64 12.88
CA THR A 36 6.68 3.82 12.91
C THR A 36 7.64 4.36 13.96
N ASP A 37 8.68 3.61 14.30
CA ASP A 37 9.68 4.03 15.28
C ASP A 37 10.37 5.36 14.91
N ASP A 38 10.51 5.65 13.61
CA ASP A 38 11.18 6.85 13.09
C ASP A 38 10.22 8.01 12.78
N GLY A 39 8.92 7.85 13.00
CA GLY A 39 7.89 8.85 12.70
C GLY A 39 6.73 8.31 11.88
N ILE A 40 6.11 9.16 11.07
CA ILE A 40 4.91 8.80 10.30
C ILE A 40 5.22 8.61 8.82
N VAL A 41 4.54 7.65 8.20
CA VAL A 41 4.56 7.46 6.74
C VAL A 41 3.16 7.56 6.17
N LEU A 42 3.00 8.47 5.20
CA LEU A 42 1.75 8.63 4.45
C LEU A 42 1.75 7.71 3.21
N ARG A 43 0.70 6.92 3.03
CA ARG A 43 0.55 6.03 1.87
C ARG A 43 -0.85 6.09 1.27
N THR A 44 -0.95 5.98 -0.05
CA THR A 44 -2.23 5.68 -0.70
C THR A 44 -2.57 4.20 -0.55
N ALA A 45 -3.85 3.83 -0.73
CA ALA A 45 -4.27 2.43 -0.73
C ALA A 45 -3.49 1.59 -1.75
N ALA A 46 -3.28 2.12 -2.95
CA ALA A 46 -2.51 1.46 -4.00
C ALA A 46 -1.05 1.19 -3.58
N GLN A 47 -0.42 2.15 -2.90
CA GLN A 47 0.94 1.99 -2.37
C GLN A 47 0.99 0.95 -1.24
N ALA A 48 0.00 0.94 -0.35
CA ALA A 48 -0.08 -0.05 0.73
C ALA A 48 -0.22 -1.47 0.17
N VAL A 49 -1.11 -1.67 -0.82
CA VAL A 49 -1.29 -2.95 -1.52
C VAL A 49 -0.01 -3.37 -2.24
N ALA A 50 0.60 -2.47 -3.01
CA ALA A 50 1.85 -2.75 -3.72
C ALA A 50 2.97 -3.17 -2.76
N ARG A 51 3.07 -2.54 -1.59
CA ARG A 51 4.03 -2.93 -0.54
C ARG A 51 3.73 -4.32 0.00
N ALA A 52 2.47 -4.61 0.34
CA ALA A 52 2.08 -5.93 0.85
C ALA A 52 2.38 -7.03 -0.18
N GLN A 53 2.08 -6.79 -1.46
CA GLN A 53 2.40 -7.69 -2.56
C GLN A 53 3.91 -7.88 -2.72
N ALA A 54 4.70 -6.81 -2.63
CA ALA A 54 6.15 -6.91 -2.72
C ALA A 54 6.73 -7.74 -1.57
N LEU A 55 6.23 -7.55 -0.35
CA LEU A 55 6.63 -8.35 0.81
C LEU A 55 6.26 -9.82 0.62
N ALA A 56 5.03 -10.11 0.21
CA ALA A 56 4.59 -11.48 -0.06
C ALA A 56 5.51 -12.16 -1.10
N LYS A 57 5.81 -11.47 -2.21
CA LYS A 57 6.73 -11.98 -3.25
C LYS A 57 8.13 -12.31 -2.74
N GLN A 58 8.64 -11.63 -1.72
CA GLN A 58 9.94 -11.98 -1.14
C GLN A 58 9.92 -13.35 -0.47
N PHE A 59 8.79 -13.74 0.13
CA PHE A 59 8.63 -15.01 0.82
C PHE A 59 8.06 -16.12 -0.08
N THR A 60 7.40 -15.77 -1.19
CA THR A 60 6.72 -16.73 -2.08
C THR A 60 7.32 -16.83 -3.49
N GLY A 61 8.21 -15.92 -3.88
CA GLY A 61 8.65 -15.77 -5.28
C GLY A 61 9.39 -16.97 -5.89
N GLY A 62 9.90 -17.88 -5.07
CA GLY A 62 10.51 -19.15 -5.50
C GLY A 62 9.59 -20.37 -5.41
N ASN A 63 8.35 -20.21 -4.92
CA ASN A 63 7.42 -21.31 -4.71
C ASN A 63 6.21 -21.19 -5.66
N PRO A 64 6.16 -21.97 -6.76
CA PRO A 64 5.02 -21.99 -7.68
C PRO A 64 3.68 -22.31 -7.00
N GLU A 65 3.73 -23.12 -5.92
CA GLU A 65 2.56 -23.53 -5.13
C GLU A 65 1.99 -22.39 -4.26
N ALA A 66 2.75 -21.31 -4.07
CA ALA A 66 2.30 -20.15 -3.29
C ALA A 66 1.49 -19.15 -4.14
N SER A 67 1.11 -19.52 -5.37
CA SER A 67 0.23 -18.74 -6.23
C SER A 67 -1.25 -18.98 -5.92
N VAL A 68 -2.09 -18.01 -6.27
CA VAL A 68 -3.56 -18.16 -6.17
C VAL A 68 -4.04 -19.28 -7.09
N ASP A 69 -3.45 -19.40 -8.27
CA ASP A 69 -3.81 -20.44 -9.24
C ASP A 69 -3.52 -21.84 -8.70
N ALA A 70 -2.35 -22.07 -8.10
CA ALA A 70 -2.02 -23.33 -7.46
C ALA A 70 -2.96 -23.66 -6.29
N PHE A 71 -3.29 -22.66 -5.46
CA PHE A 71 -4.27 -22.82 -4.39
C PHE A 71 -5.65 -23.22 -4.92
N LEU A 72 -6.13 -22.57 -5.99
CA LEU A 72 -7.42 -22.87 -6.59
C LEU A 72 -7.44 -24.24 -7.29
N ALA A 73 -6.35 -24.64 -7.95
CA ALA A 73 -6.21 -25.97 -8.54
C ALA A 73 -6.28 -27.05 -7.47
N ARG A 74 -5.51 -26.92 -6.38
CA ARG A 74 -5.55 -27.85 -5.23
C ARG A 74 -6.94 -27.96 -4.61
N ARG A 75 -7.67 -26.85 -4.50
CA ARG A 75 -9.06 -26.81 -4.01
C ARG A 75 -10.03 -27.60 -4.90
N ARG A 76 -9.84 -27.58 -6.22
CA ARG A 76 -10.67 -28.35 -7.16
C ARG A 76 -10.39 -29.84 -7.01
N ASP A 77 -9.12 -30.23 -6.95
CA ASP A 77 -8.71 -31.63 -6.73
C ASP A 77 -9.24 -32.18 -5.40
N GLU A 78 -9.22 -31.38 -4.33
CA GLU A 78 -9.78 -31.76 -3.01
C GLU A 78 -11.32 -31.85 -3.01
N SER A 79 -12.01 -31.17 -3.93
CA SER A 79 -13.47 -31.16 -4.02
C SER A 79 -14.04 -32.30 -4.88
N GLY A 80 -13.20 -33.07 -5.57
CA GLY A 80 -13.59 -34.29 -6.30
C GLY A 80 -14.37 -34.06 -7.60
N GLU A 81 -14.19 -32.90 -8.25
CA GLU A 81 -14.79 -32.52 -9.53
C GLU A 81 -13.70 -32.39 -10.61
#